data_AF-X0Q309-F1
#
_entry.id   AF-X0Q309-F1
#
_cell.length_a   1.000
_cell.length_b   1.000
_cell.length_c   1.000
_cell.angle_alpha   90.00
_cell.angle_beta   90.00
_cell.angle_gamma   90.00
#
_symmetry.space_group_name_H-M   'P 1'
#
loop_
_entity.id
_entity.type
_entity.pdbx_description
1 polymer ?
#
loop_
_entity_poly.entity_id
_entity_poly.type
_entity_poly.pdbx_seq_one_letter_code
_entity_poly.pdbx_strand_id
1 'polypeptide(L)'
;MSLPRARTTAVRPSPVFLLVVAVAVAGGVLAWRAEPASVLGHVGVFLLVVAGWVVTLCLHEFAHAYTAWRHGDTDVEVRGYLTLNPVKYSHPLLSIGLPVLFIALGGIGLPGGAVYLRTGLFSPKVQARVSLAGPAVNLVSAIVLLVVIRWFGLGGDHLVFWTGLSFLAFLQVMATVLNLLPVPGLDGYAALEPFLSPRTRRSVDQFKPYGLLILVALLFVPSINVVFFDVIYRLFELSGVPEIYAQYGNRLMRFWL
;
A
#
# COMPACT_ATOMS: atom_id res chain seq x y z
N MET A 1 -32.15 -10.46 -32.58
CA MET A 1 -31.08 -10.98 -31.70
C MET A 1 -30.93 -10.02 -30.53
N SER A 2 -31.47 -10.41 -29.38
CA SER A 2 -31.57 -9.60 -28.16
C SER A 2 -30.19 -9.43 -27.51
N LEU A 3 -29.72 -8.19 -27.39
CA LEU A 3 -28.56 -7.85 -26.56
C LEU A 3 -28.89 -8.20 -25.09
N PRO A 4 -28.06 -8.98 -24.37
CA PRO A 4 -28.26 -9.16 -22.95
C PRO A 4 -28.00 -7.83 -22.22
N ARG A 5 -29.05 -7.23 -21.65
CA ARG A 5 -28.95 -6.16 -20.65
C ARG A 5 -28.75 -6.80 -19.27
N ALA A 6 -27.60 -6.53 -18.66
CA ALA A 6 -27.40 -6.18 -17.25
C ALA A 6 -25.90 -5.96 -16.96
N ARG A 7 -25.32 -4.83 -17.43
CA ARG A 7 -23.94 -4.42 -17.06
C ARG A 7 -23.93 -3.70 -15.71
N THR A 8 -24.47 -4.32 -14.69
CA THR A 8 -24.53 -3.77 -13.33
C THR A 8 -23.78 -4.71 -12.39
N THR A 9 -22.72 -4.17 -11.78
CA THR A 9 -21.82 -4.75 -10.74
C THR A 9 -20.49 -5.40 -11.18
N ALA A 10 -19.77 -4.82 -12.15
CA ALA A 10 -18.35 -5.14 -12.35
C ALA A 10 -17.51 -4.75 -11.11
N VAL A 11 -17.87 -3.63 -10.48
CA VAL A 11 -17.22 -3.08 -9.28
C VAL A 11 -18.08 -3.39 -8.06
N ARG A 12 -17.55 -4.17 -7.11
CA ARG A 12 -18.21 -4.44 -5.82
C ARG A 12 -17.20 -4.94 -4.78
N PRO A 13 -17.24 -4.49 -3.51
CA PRO A 13 -16.37 -5.04 -2.49
C PRO A 13 -16.72 -6.51 -2.22
N SER A 14 -15.70 -7.37 -2.19
CA SER A 14 -15.87 -8.78 -1.84
C SER A 14 -16.14 -8.98 -0.35
N PRO A 15 -16.81 -10.08 0.07
CA PRO A 15 -16.96 -10.40 1.49
C PRO A 15 -15.63 -10.50 2.24
N VAL A 16 -14.58 -11.00 1.57
CA VAL A 16 -13.22 -11.07 2.13
C VAL A 16 -12.67 -9.66 2.41
N PHE A 17 -12.84 -8.72 1.48
CA PHE A 17 -12.45 -7.33 1.70
C PHE A 17 -13.20 -6.70 2.87
N LEU A 18 -14.51 -6.92 2.95
CA LEU A 18 -15.33 -6.42 4.06
C LEU A 18 -14.90 -7.02 5.40
N LEU A 19 -14.51 -8.30 5.43
CA LEU A 19 -13.94 -8.92 6.61
C LEU A 19 -12.62 -8.24 7.04
N VAL A 20 -11.72 -7.95 6.10
CA VAL A 20 -10.47 -7.23 6.40
C VAL A 20 -10.78 -5.83 6.96
N VAL A 21 -11.74 -5.11 6.38
CA VAL A 21 -12.20 -3.81 6.91
C VAL A 21 -12.75 -3.97 8.33
N ALA A 22 -13.57 -4.99 8.58
CA ALA A 22 -14.11 -5.26 9.91
C ALA A 22 -13.01 -5.57 10.94
N VAL A 23 -11.96 -6.31 10.55
CA VAL A 23 -10.79 -6.57 11.40
C VAL A 23 -10.02 -5.28 11.70
N ALA A 24 -9.81 -4.41 10.71
CA ALA A 24 -9.15 -3.12 10.92
C ALA A 24 -9.94 -2.24 11.90
N VAL A 25 -11.27 -2.18 11.74
CA VAL A 25 -12.16 -1.44 12.65
C VAL A 25 -12.13 -2.04 14.05
N ALA A 26 -12.21 -3.36 14.18
CA ALA A 26 -12.13 -4.04 15.47
C ALA A 26 -10.79 -3.73 16.17
N GLY A 27 -9.67 -3.82 15.45
CA GLY A 27 -8.35 -3.43 15.95
C GLY A 27 -8.32 -1.97 16.42
N GLY A 28 -8.91 -1.06 15.65
CA GLY A 28 -9.06 0.35 16.02
C GLY A 28 -9.87 0.54 17.30
N VAL A 29 -10.99 -0.15 17.46
CA VAL A 29 -11.82 -0.09 18.69
C VAL A 29 -11.06 -0.64 19.90
N LEU A 30 -10.30 -1.73 19.73
CA LEU A 30 -9.45 -2.27 20.79
C LEU A 30 -8.36 -1.27 21.19
N ALA A 31 -7.66 -0.70 20.21
CA ALA A 31 -6.64 0.32 20.45
C ALA A 31 -7.21 1.59 21.09
N TRP A 32 -8.44 1.97 20.74
CA TRP A 32 -9.13 3.12 21.33
C TRP A 32 -9.42 2.92 22.81
N ARG A 33 -9.80 1.71 23.21
CA ARG A 33 -10.14 1.37 24.61
C ARG A 33 -8.93 0.95 25.44
N ALA A 34 -7.76 0.80 24.82
CA ALA A 34 -6.59 0.27 25.46
C ALA A 34 -5.83 1.33 26.24
N GLU A 35 -5.33 0.94 27.41
CA GLU A 35 -4.33 1.70 28.15
C GLU A 35 -2.95 1.55 27.47
N PRO A 36 -2.08 2.57 27.59
CA PRO A 36 -0.70 2.47 27.13
C PRO A 36 0.00 1.23 27.69
N ALA A 37 0.82 0.56 26.87
CA ALA A 37 1.56 -0.66 27.21
C ALA A 37 0.71 -1.91 27.57
N SER A 38 -0.62 -1.85 27.46
CA SER A 38 -1.47 -3.04 27.66
C SER A 38 -1.34 -4.06 26.51
N VAL A 39 -1.53 -5.35 26.81
CA VAL A 39 -1.61 -6.41 25.78
C VAL A 39 -2.72 -6.12 24.77
N LEU A 40 -3.85 -5.56 25.25
CA LEU A 40 -4.97 -5.16 24.41
C LEU A 40 -4.57 -4.09 23.39
N GLY A 41 -3.75 -3.11 23.81
CA GLY A 41 -3.24 -2.07 22.92
C GLY A 41 -2.35 -2.61 21.83
N HIS A 42 -1.44 -3.51 22.17
CA HIS A 42 -0.58 -4.20 21.20
C HIS A 42 -1.37 -4.99 20.16
N VAL A 43 -2.32 -5.82 20.61
CA VAL A 43 -3.20 -6.60 19.71
C VAL A 43 -4.06 -5.67 18.85
N GLY A 44 -4.64 -4.63 19.45
CA GLY A 44 -5.47 -3.65 18.74
C GLY A 44 -4.70 -2.93 17.63
N VAL A 45 -3.50 -2.41 17.95
CA VAL A 45 -2.63 -1.74 16.97
C VAL A 45 -2.17 -2.71 15.89
N PHE A 46 -1.77 -3.93 16.24
CA PHE A 46 -1.38 -4.94 15.26
C PHE A 46 -2.49 -5.21 14.24
N LEU A 47 -3.72 -5.47 14.72
CA LEU A 47 -4.88 -5.72 13.86
C LEU A 47 -5.23 -4.49 13.01
N LEU A 48 -5.24 -3.29 13.60
CA LEU A 48 -5.50 -2.03 12.91
C LEU A 48 -4.51 -1.81 11.76
N VAL A 49 -3.22 -1.94 12.04
CA VAL A 49 -2.14 -1.65 11.08
C VAL A 49 -2.09 -2.71 9.99
N VAL A 50 -2.09 -4.00 10.34
CA VAL A 50 -1.99 -5.08 9.35
C VAL A 50 -3.22 -5.09 8.44
N ALA A 51 -4.43 -5.09 9.01
CA ALA A 51 -5.64 -5.12 8.20
C ALA A 51 -5.84 -3.80 7.45
N GLY A 52 -5.54 -2.65 8.06
CA GLY A 52 -5.56 -1.34 7.40
C GLY A 52 -4.58 -1.27 6.22
N TRP A 53 -3.39 -1.84 6.36
CA TRP A 53 -2.42 -1.94 5.27
C TRP A 53 -2.96 -2.81 4.14
N VAL A 54 -3.54 -3.98 4.43
CA VAL A 54 -4.18 -4.84 3.40
C VAL A 54 -5.33 -4.12 2.69
N VAL A 55 -6.14 -3.33 3.41
CA VAL A 55 -7.19 -2.50 2.80
C VAL A 55 -6.57 -1.52 1.80
N THR A 56 -5.54 -0.78 2.20
CA THR A 56 -4.87 0.18 1.30
C THR A 56 -4.18 -0.48 0.12
N LEU A 57 -3.61 -1.68 0.30
CA LEU A 57 -3.08 -2.47 -0.80
C LEU A 57 -4.18 -2.86 -1.79
N CYS A 58 -5.34 -3.30 -1.30
CA CYS A 58 -6.45 -3.64 -2.19
C CYS A 58 -6.93 -2.43 -2.98
N LEU A 59 -6.97 -1.25 -2.35
CA LEU A 59 -7.32 -0.01 -3.04
C LEU A 59 -6.27 0.39 -4.09
N HIS A 60 -4.98 0.18 -3.81
CA HIS A 60 -3.87 0.39 -4.74
C HIS A 60 -4.01 -0.49 -5.99
N GLU A 61 -4.12 -1.80 -5.81
CA GLU A 61 -4.29 -2.76 -6.93
C GLU A 61 -5.58 -2.50 -7.72
N PHE A 62 -6.66 -2.18 -7.01
CA PHE A 62 -7.92 -1.78 -7.63
C PHE A 62 -7.75 -0.53 -8.48
N ALA A 63 -6.95 0.46 -8.07
CA ALA A 63 -6.76 1.69 -8.83
C ALA A 63 -6.05 1.43 -10.17
N HIS A 64 -5.06 0.55 -10.20
CA HIS A 64 -4.44 0.12 -11.46
C HIS A 64 -5.47 -0.57 -12.37
N ALA A 65 -6.17 -1.57 -11.83
CA ALA A 65 -7.16 -2.35 -12.58
C ALA A 65 -8.32 -1.48 -13.09
N TYR A 66 -8.84 -0.59 -12.25
CA TYR A 66 -9.90 0.34 -12.60
C TYR A 66 -9.44 1.32 -13.68
N THR A 67 -8.23 1.87 -13.58
CA THR A 67 -7.68 2.77 -14.60
C THR A 67 -7.50 2.04 -15.93
N ALA A 68 -7.00 0.80 -15.93
CA ALA A 68 -6.87 -0.01 -17.14
C ALA A 68 -8.24 -0.35 -17.76
N TRP A 69 -9.22 -0.73 -16.94
CA TRP A 69 -10.60 -1.00 -17.37
C TRP A 69 -11.24 0.21 -18.04
N ARG A 70 -11.07 1.40 -17.46
CA ARG A 70 -11.59 2.66 -18.04
C ARG A 70 -10.98 2.99 -19.40
N HIS A 71 -9.82 2.44 -19.73
CA HIS A 71 -9.15 2.60 -21.02
C HIS A 71 -9.34 1.40 -21.97
N GLY A 72 -10.13 0.38 -21.57
CA GLY A 72 -10.55 -0.70 -22.46
C GLY A 72 -9.99 -2.09 -22.13
N ASP A 73 -9.24 -2.27 -21.04
CA ASP A 73 -8.83 -3.61 -20.59
C ASP A 73 -10.02 -4.30 -19.88
N THR A 74 -10.82 -5.05 -20.64
CA THR A 74 -11.96 -5.79 -20.07
C THR A 74 -11.56 -7.07 -19.33
N ASP A 75 -10.30 -7.49 -19.45
CA ASP A 75 -9.78 -8.72 -18.87
C ASP A 75 -9.70 -8.66 -17.33
N VAL A 76 -9.49 -7.45 -16.79
CA VAL A 76 -9.43 -7.18 -15.35
C VAL A 76 -10.76 -7.44 -14.63
N GLU A 77 -11.88 -7.29 -15.35
CA GLU A 77 -13.22 -7.62 -14.85
C GLU A 77 -13.37 -9.13 -14.70
N VAL A 78 -12.94 -9.89 -15.73
CA VAL A 78 -12.97 -11.36 -15.74
C VAL A 78 -12.08 -11.94 -14.64
N ARG A 79 -10.91 -11.35 -14.42
CA ARG A 79 -9.98 -11.73 -13.34
C ARG A 79 -10.49 -11.32 -11.95
N GLY A 80 -11.53 -10.50 -11.88
CA GLY A 80 -12.16 -10.08 -10.63
C GLY A 80 -11.35 -9.07 -9.82
N TYR A 81 -10.38 -8.37 -10.43
CA TYR A 81 -9.58 -7.34 -9.76
C TYR A 81 -10.44 -6.14 -9.32
N LEU A 82 -11.57 -5.92 -9.98
CA LEU A 82 -12.55 -4.89 -9.62
C LEU A 82 -13.37 -5.23 -8.35
N THR A 83 -13.06 -6.34 -7.67
CA THR A 83 -13.77 -6.78 -6.45
C THR A 83 -13.05 -6.51 -5.13
N LEU A 84 -11.91 -5.82 -5.16
CA LEU A 84 -11.07 -5.53 -4.00
C LEU A 84 -10.65 -6.80 -3.21
N ASN A 85 -10.71 -7.98 -3.85
CA ASN A 85 -10.46 -9.24 -3.15
C ASN A 85 -8.95 -9.53 -3.10
N PRO A 86 -8.32 -9.51 -1.91
CA PRO A 86 -6.89 -9.75 -1.76
C PRO A 86 -6.43 -11.12 -2.29
N VAL A 87 -7.32 -12.13 -2.26
CA VAL A 87 -7.00 -13.51 -2.68
C VAL A 87 -6.93 -13.64 -4.20
N LYS A 88 -7.51 -12.70 -4.94
CA LYS A 88 -7.52 -12.74 -6.41
C LYS A 88 -6.26 -12.16 -7.03
N TYR A 89 -5.39 -11.50 -6.26
CA TYR A 89 -4.13 -10.98 -6.78
C TYR A 89 -3.16 -12.12 -7.10
N SER A 90 -2.25 -11.87 -8.05
CA SER A 90 -1.54 -12.92 -8.79
C SER A 90 -0.81 -13.94 -7.90
N HIS A 91 -0.22 -13.52 -6.78
CA HIS A 91 0.44 -14.42 -5.83
C HIS A 91 0.18 -14.01 -4.37
N PRO A 92 -0.93 -14.41 -3.73
CA PRO A 92 -1.34 -13.90 -2.42
C PRO A 92 -0.26 -14.00 -1.33
N LEU A 93 0.55 -15.06 -1.33
CA LEU A 93 1.67 -15.22 -0.39
C LEU A 93 2.77 -14.15 -0.57
N LEU A 94 3.20 -13.91 -1.81
CA LEU A 94 4.19 -12.87 -2.11
C LEU A 94 3.57 -11.46 -2.03
N SER A 95 2.27 -11.34 -2.31
CA SER A 95 1.56 -10.07 -2.44
C SER A 95 1.11 -9.51 -1.10
N ILE A 96 0.88 -10.37 -0.12
CA ILE A 96 0.33 -10.01 1.20
C ILE A 96 1.20 -10.58 2.30
N GLY A 97 1.56 -11.87 2.22
CA GLY A 97 2.38 -12.52 3.24
C GLY A 97 3.76 -11.88 3.40
N LEU A 98 4.45 -11.59 2.30
CA LEU A 98 5.77 -10.96 2.35
C LEU A 98 5.71 -9.53 2.91
N PRO A 99 4.85 -8.62 2.43
CA PRO A 99 4.72 -7.30 3.05
C PRO A 99 4.30 -7.33 4.53
N VAL A 100 3.36 -8.21 4.92
CA VAL A 100 2.97 -8.36 6.33
C VAL A 100 4.14 -8.85 7.18
N LEU A 101 4.95 -9.78 6.66
CA LEU A 101 6.17 -10.24 7.31
C LEU A 101 7.18 -9.10 7.50
N PHE A 102 7.39 -8.24 6.49
CA PHE A 102 8.32 -7.11 6.62
C PHE A 102 7.81 -5.99 7.52
N ILE A 103 6.49 -5.74 7.55
CA ILE A 103 5.88 -4.84 8.53
C ILE A 103 6.11 -5.39 9.94
N ALA A 104 5.93 -6.70 10.14
CA ALA A 104 6.23 -7.35 11.41
C ALA A 104 7.72 -7.24 11.77
N LEU A 105 8.63 -7.66 10.90
CA LEU A 105 10.06 -7.76 11.22
C LEU A 105 10.77 -6.41 11.36
N GLY A 106 10.27 -5.35 10.72
CA GLY A 106 11.03 -4.10 10.63
C GLY A 106 10.22 -2.86 10.29
N GLY A 107 8.90 -2.97 10.14
CA GLY A 107 8.04 -1.84 9.79
C GLY A 107 8.23 -1.35 8.36
N ILE A 108 8.75 -2.18 7.45
CA ILE A 108 8.87 -1.85 6.03
C ILE A 108 7.61 -2.34 5.30
N GLY A 109 6.84 -1.42 4.73
CA GLY A 109 5.70 -1.71 3.89
C GLY A 109 6.18 -1.95 2.46
N LEU A 110 6.55 -3.18 2.14
CA LEU A 110 6.94 -3.53 0.78
C LEU A 110 5.73 -3.42 -0.16
N PRO A 111 5.94 -3.03 -1.42
CA PRO A 111 4.92 -3.11 -2.46
C PRO A 111 4.33 -4.52 -2.54
N GLY A 112 3.00 -4.61 -2.53
CA GLY A 112 2.29 -5.88 -2.71
C GLY A 112 2.09 -6.19 -4.20
N GLY A 113 1.54 -7.36 -4.47
CA GLY A 113 1.70 -8.03 -5.76
C GLY A 113 0.98 -7.40 -6.94
N ALA A 114 1.63 -7.49 -8.09
CA ALA A 114 1.14 -7.00 -9.37
C ALA A 114 -0.17 -7.67 -9.82
N VAL A 115 -1.18 -6.86 -10.15
CA VAL A 115 -2.25 -7.26 -11.06
C VAL A 115 -1.71 -7.50 -12.47
N TYR A 116 -2.21 -8.53 -13.16
CA TYR A 116 -1.87 -8.74 -14.57
C TYR A 116 -2.75 -7.84 -15.45
N LEU A 117 -2.14 -6.82 -16.07
CA LEU A 117 -2.81 -5.85 -16.93
C LEU A 117 -2.27 -5.91 -18.35
N ARG A 118 -3.15 -5.79 -19.36
CA ARG A 118 -2.75 -5.77 -20.78
C ARG A 118 -2.40 -4.35 -21.25
N THR A 119 -1.53 -3.67 -20.50
CA THR A 119 -1.16 -2.27 -20.75
C THR A 119 -0.43 -2.05 -22.08
N GLY A 120 0.19 -3.10 -22.65
CA GLY A 120 0.90 -3.03 -23.92
C GLY A 120 0.04 -2.62 -25.13
N LEU A 121 -1.29 -2.65 -25.00
CA LEU A 121 -2.23 -2.20 -26.03
C LEU A 121 -2.52 -0.68 -25.96
N PHE A 122 -2.03 0.00 -24.93
CA PHE A 122 -2.33 1.41 -24.69
C PHE A 122 -1.19 2.34 -25.11
N SER A 123 -1.52 3.62 -25.35
CA SER A 123 -0.49 4.65 -25.57
C SER A 123 0.45 4.78 -24.35
N PRO A 124 1.72 5.20 -24.53
CA PRO A 124 2.67 5.36 -23.42
C PRO A 124 2.14 6.20 -22.25
N LYS A 125 1.40 7.27 -22.54
CA LYS A 125 0.78 8.13 -21.52
C LYS A 125 -0.27 7.39 -20.70
N VAL A 126 -1.04 6.50 -21.32
CA VAL A 126 -2.07 5.71 -20.61
C VAL A 126 -1.42 4.62 -19.78
N GLN A 127 -0.39 3.94 -20.30
CA GLN A 127 0.40 2.99 -19.51
C GLN A 127 0.95 3.64 -18.24
N ALA A 128 1.54 4.83 -18.37
CA ALA A 128 2.05 5.57 -17.22
C ALA A 128 0.96 5.98 -16.22
N ARG A 129 -0.22 6.40 -16.68
CA ARG A 129 -1.36 6.69 -15.79
C ARG A 129 -1.84 5.46 -15.04
N VAL A 130 -1.90 4.32 -15.71
CA VAL A 130 -2.26 3.04 -15.07
C VAL A 130 -1.26 2.72 -13.98
N SER A 131 0.04 2.82 -14.25
CA SER A 131 1.09 2.59 -13.24
C SER A 131 1.06 3.61 -12.10
N LEU A 132 0.75 4.87 -12.34
CA LEU A 132 0.70 5.88 -11.26
C LEU A 132 -0.59 5.83 -10.42
N ALA A 133 -1.61 5.08 -10.84
CA ALA A 133 -2.91 5.04 -10.16
C ALA A 133 -2.82 4.43 -8.74
N GLY A 134 -2.07 3.34 -8.57
CA GLY A 134 -1.85 2.73 -7.26
C GLY A 134 -1.12 3.66 -6.28
N PRO A 135 0.07 4.19 -6.62
CA PRO A 135 0.80 5.13 -5.75
C PRO A 135 -0.01 6.37 -5.39
N ALA A 136 -0.85 6.86 -6.31
CA ALA A 136 -1.76 7.96 -6.03
C ALA A 136 -2.77 7.62 -4.91
N VAL A 137 -3.26 6.38 -4.86
CA VAL A 137 -4.15 5.93 -3.77
C VAL A 137 -3.42 5.83 -2.43
N ASN A 138 -2.17 5.36 -2.40
CA ASN A 138 -1.38 5.40 -1.15
C ASN A 138 -1.16 6.84 -0.69
N LEU A 139 -0.83 7.75 -1.62
CA LEU A 139 -0.64 9.17 -1.29
C LEU A 139 -1.91 9.79 -0.71
N VAL A 140 -3.05 9.58 -1.37
CA VAL A 140 -4.35 10.07 -0.87
C VAL A 140 -4.68 9.46 0.49
N SER A 141 -4.42 8.17 0.68
CA SER A 141 -4.64 7.49 1.96
C SER A 141 -3.76 8.07 3.07
N ALA A 142 -2.47 8.31 2.78
CA ALA A 142 -1.54 8.96 3.69
C ALA A 142 -2.05 10.36 4.09
N ILE A 143 -2.42 11.19 3.12
CA ILE A 143 -2.92 12.55 3.35
C ILE A 143 -4.19 12.51 4.23
N VAL A 144 -5.17 11.67 3.90
CA VAL A 144 -6.41 11.55 4.66
C VAL A 144 -6.13 11.15 6.11
N LEU A 145 -5.31 10.12 6.32
CA LEU A 145 -4.95 9.66 7.66
C LEU A 145 -4.24 10.76 8.46
N LEU A 146 -3.23 11.40 7.86
CA LEU A 146 -2.44 12.45 8.52
C LEU A 146 -3.28 13.69 8.86
N VAL A 147 -4.18 14.10 7.96
CA VAL A 147 -5.12 15.19 8.24
C VAL A 147 -6.01 14.83 9.42
N VAL A 148 -6.60 13.64 9.44
CA VAL A 148 -7.45 13.19 10.55
C VAL A 148 -6.66 13.18 11.87
N ILE A 149 -5.44 12.64 11.88
CA ILE A 149 -4.60 12.62 13.08
C ILE A 149 -4.25 14.04 13.53
N ARG A 150 -3.88 14.92 12.60
CA ARG A 150 -3.46 16.29 12.92
C ARG A 150 -4.55 17.09 13.64
N TRP A 151 -5.80 16.91 13.22
CA TRP A 151 -6.93 17.67 13.75
C TRP A 151 -7.60 17.03 14.98
N PHE A 152 -7.58 15.71 15.09
CA PHE A 152 -8.33 14.99 16.13
C PHE A 152 -7.46 14.19 17.10
N GLY A 153 -6.22 13.85 16.72
CA GLY A 153 -5.42 12.86 17.43
C GLY A 153 -4.22 13.40 18.21
N LEU A 154 -3.88 14.68 18.08
CA LEU A 154 -2.72 15.25 18.78
C LEU A 154 -3.09 15.74 20.17
N GLY A 155 -2.37 15.24 21.18
CA GLY A 155 -2.44 15.72 22.58
C GLY A 155 -3.72 15.37 23.34
N GLY A 156 -4.58 14.52 22.78
CA GLY A 156 -5.83 14.06 23.38
C GLY A 156 -5.76 12.65 23.97
N ASP A 157 -6.91 12.16 24.42
CA ASP A 157 -7.09 10.79 24.89
C ASP A 157 -6.89 9.76 23.76
N HIS A 158 -6.82 8.47 24.13
CA HIS A 158 -6.71 7.35 23.18
C HIS A 158 -5.39 7.31 22.39
N LEU A 159 -4.28 7.64 23.07
CA LEU A 159 -2.93 7.66 22.48
C LEU A 159 -2.56 6.37 21.73
N VAL A 160 -2.96 5.20 22.24
CA VAL A 160 -2.69 3.89 21.61
C VAL A 160 -3.30 3.81 20.20
N PHE A 161 -4.54 4.27 20.03
CA PHE A 161 -5.18 4.33 18.72
C PHE A 161 -4.48 5.32 17.79
N TRP A 162 -4.23 6.54 18.25
CA TRP A 162 -3.66 7.59 17.41
C TRP A 162 -2.24 7.26 16.96
N THR A 163 -1.41 6.72 17.83
CA THR A 163 -0.06 6.27 17.47
C THR A 163 -0.09 5.09 16.50
N GLY A 164 -1.00 4.12 16.68
CA GLY A 164 -1.22 3.03 15.71
C GLY A 164 -1.67 3.54 14.34
N LEU A 165 -2.61 4.49 14.30
CA LEU A 165 -3.07 5.12 13.07
C LEU A 165 -1.98 5.95 12.39
N SER A 166 -1.14 6.65 13.17
CA SER A 166 0.05 7.34 12.67
C SER A 166 1.06 6.40 12.05
N PHE A 167 1.27 5.21 12.63
CA PHE A 167 2.14 4.22 12.01
C PHE A 167 1.56 3.68 10.70
N LEU A 168 0.25 3.42 10.63
CA LEU A 168 -0.40 3.08 9.36
C LEU A 168 -0.24 4.20 8.31
N ALA A 169 -0.38 5.47 8.70
CA ALA A 169 -0.16 6.60 7.81
C ALA A 169 1.29 6.68 7.32
N PHE A 170 2.26 6.45 8.21
CA PHE A 170 3.67 6.34 7.88
C PHE A 170 3.94 5.24 6.84
N LEU A 171 3.32 4.06 6.99
CA LEU A 171 3.41 3.00 5.99
C LEU A 171 2.87 3.44 4.62
N GLN A 172 1.82 4.27 4.57
CA GLN A 172 1.30 4.81 3.30
C GLN A 172 2.23 5.83 2.65
N VAL A 173 2.87 6.70 3.44
CA VAL A 173 3.91 7.62 2.93
C VAL A 173 5.07 6.81 2.34
N MET A 174 5.55 5.81 3.08
CA MET A 174 6.62 4.93 2.63
C MET A 174 6.23 4.15 1.36
N ALA A 175 5.03 3.56 1.32
CA ALA A 175 4.55 2.84 0.14
C ALA A 175 4.44 3.76 -1.09
N THR A 176 4.05 5.02 -0.89
CA THR A 176 4.05 6.02 -1.96
C THR A 176 5.46 6.28 -2.48
N VAL A 177 6.43 6.55 -1.58
CA VAL A 177 7.81 6.83 -1.97
C VAL A 177 8.43 5.64 -2.68
N LEU A 178 8.32 4.44 -2.10
CA LEU A 178 8.86 3.21 -2.70
C LEU A 178 8.28 2.98 -4.09
N ASN A 179 6.95 3.03 -4.25
CA ASN A 179 6.35 2.79 -5.55
C ASN A 179 6.57 3.92 -6.56
N LEU A 180 7.08 5.09 -6.17
CA LEU A 180 7.51 6.13 -7.11
C LEU A 180 8.99 6.03 -7.49
N LEU A 181 9.77 5.15 -6.84
CA LEU A 181 11.17 4.95 -7.22
C LEU A 181 11.26 4.34 -8.64
N PRO A 182 12.22 4.80 -9.47
CA PRO A 182 12.43 4.28 -10.82
C PRO A 182 13.18 2.94 -10.81
N VAL A 183 12.78 2.02 -9.93
CA VAL A 183 13.37 0.69 -9.77
C VAL A 183 12.53 -0.34 -10.54
N PRO A 184 13.14 -1.20 -11.38
CA PRO A 184 12.40 -2.22 -12.12
C PRO A 184 11.54 -3.09 -11.21
N GLY A 185 10.30 -3.34 -11.62
CA GLY A 185 9.32 -4.07 -10.81
C GLY A 185 8.49 -3.20 -9.86
N LEU A 186 8.78 -1.90 -9.75
CA LEU A 186 7.93 -0.92 -9.06
C LEU A 186 7.14 -0.05 -10.06
N ASP A 187 6.08 0.57 -9.58
CA ASP A 187 5.18 1.39 -10.40
C ASP A 187 5.86 2.59 -11.05
N GLY A 188 6.79 3.23 -10.34
CA GLY A 188 7.51 4.41 -10.80
C GLY A 188 8.35 4.08 -12.03
N TYR A 189 9.01 2.92 -12.03
CA TYR A 189 9.66 2.42 -13.23
C TYR A 189 8.66 2.05 -14.31
N ALA A 190 7.57 1.36 -13.98
CA ALA A 190 6.53 0.98 -14.94
C ALA A 190 5.87 2.21 -15.60
N ALA A 191 5.85 3.36 -14.92
CA ALA A 191 5.38 4.62 -15.47
C ALA A 191 6.38 5.26 -16.45
N LEU A 192 7.68 5.09 -16.22
CA LEU A 192 8.76 5.60 -17.08
C LEU A 192 9.03 4.68 -18.28
N GLU A 193 8.89 3.37 -18.08
CA GLU A 193 9.21 2.32 -19.05
C GLU A 193 8.65 2.56 -20.47
N PRO A 194 7.38 3.00 -20.65
CA PRO A 194 6.79 3.21 -21.98
C PRO A 194 7.50 4.29 -22.81
N PHE A 195 8.22 5.21 -22.15
CA PHE A 195 8.95 6.31 -22.78
C PHE A 195 10.43 5.99 -23.05
N LEU A 196 10.94 4.88 -22.52
CA LEU A 196 12.33 4.47 -22.73
C LEU A 196 12.57 3.93 -24.15
N SER A 197 13.80 4.09 -24.64
CA SER A 197 14.20 3.50 -25.92
C SER A 197 14.08 1.97 -25.88
N PRO A 198 13.78 1.30 -27.02
CA PRO A 198 13.69 -0.17 -27.06
C PRO A 198 14.98 -0.90 -26.64
N ARG A 199 16.14 -0.25 -26.75
CA ARG A 199 17.42 -0.80 -26.29
C ARG A 199 17.53 -0.76 -24.77
N THR A 200 17.18 0.39 -24.17
CA THR A 200 17.16 0.57 -22.72
C THR A 200 16.17 -0.38 -22.06
N ARG A 201 14.94 -0.48 -22.60
CA ARG A 201 13.91 -1.36 -22.04
C ARG A 201 14.38 -2.81 -21.97
N ARG A 202 14.88 -3.37 -23.09
CA ARG A 202 15.44 -4.73 -23.13
C ARG A 202 16.56 -4.96 -22.13
N SER A 203 17.45 -3.97 -21.96
CA SER A 203 18.56 -4.07 -21.01
C SER A 203 18.12 -4.01 -19.55
N VAL A 204 16.98 -3.41 -19.24
CA VAL A 204 16.47 -3.29 -17.88
C VAL A 204 15.47 -4.40 -17.55
N ASP A 205 14.75 -4.92 -18.55
CA ASP A 205 13.80 -6.02 -18.41
C ASP A 205 14.43 -7.27 -17.78
N GLN A 206 15.70 -7.55 -18.08
CA GLN A 206 16.44 -8.66 -17.47
C GLN A 206 16.59 -8.54 -15.94
N PHE A 207 16.50 -7.31 -15.41
CA PHE A 207 16.63 -7.03 -13.97
C PHE A 207 15.28 -6.94 -13.25
N LYS A 208 14.15 -6.89 -13.97
CA LYS A 208 12.80 -6.80 -13.36
C LYS A 208 12.54 -7.84 -12.26
N PRO A 209 12.88 -9.14 -12.42
CA PRO A 209 12.64 -10.12 -11.37
C PRO A 209 13.45 -9.87 -10.09
N TYR A 210 14.59 -9.17 -10.20
CA TYR A 210 15.50 -8.91 -9.10
C TYR A 210 15.30 -7.53 -8.47
N GLY A 211 14.50 -6.65 -9.06
CA GLY A 211 14.43 -5.24 -8.64
C GLY A 211 13.98 -5.08 -7.17
N LEU A 212 12.96 -5.83 -6.74
CA LEU A 212 12.53 -5.84 -5.34
C LEU A 212 13.63 -6.40 -4.40
N LEU A 213 14.32 -7.46 -4.82
CA LEU A 213 15.42 -8.05 -4.04
C LEU A 213 16.60 -7.09 -3.90
N ILE A 214 16.96 -6.40 -4.98
CA ILE A 214 18.01 -5.37 -4.99
C ILE A 214 17.62 -4.22 -4.07
N LEU A 215 16.38 -3.74 -4.15
CA LEU A 215 15.87 -2.69 -3.27
C LEU A 215 15.98 -3.10 -1.80
N VAL A 216 15.50 -4.31 -1.46
CA VAL A 216 15.60 -4.85 -0.10
C VAL A 216 17.06 -4.94 0.33
N ALA A 217 17.96 -5.48 -0.51
CA ALA A 217 19.39 -5.57 -0.22
C ALA A 217 20.04 -4.20 0.02
N LEU A 218 19.66 -3.17 -0.75
CA LEU A 218 20.12 -1.80 -0.54
C LEU A 218 19.64 -1.23 0.80
N LEU A 219 18.42 -1.56 1.24
CA LEU A 219 17.90 -1.14 2.55
C LEU A 219 18.60 -1.83 3.74
N PHE A 220 19.36 -2.91 3.52
CA PHE A 220 20.24 -3.48 4.57
C PHE A 220 21.55 -2.70 4.73
N VAL A 221 21.91 -1.82 3.79
CA VAL A 221 23.09 -0.96 3.93
C VAL A 221 22.74 0.17 4.91
N PRO A 222 23.43 0.30 6.07
CA PRO A 222 23.01 1.23 7.12
C PRO A 222 22.89 2.69 6.67
N SER A 223 23.84 3.16 5.86
CA SER A 223 23.81 4.54 5.35
C SER A 223 22.61 4.81 4.43
N ILE A 224 22.25 3.84 3.59
CA ILE A 224 21.06 3.94 2.72
C ILE A 224 19.79 3.88 3.56
N ASN A 225 19.75 2.96 4.54
CA ASN A 225 18.62 2.80 5.44
C ASN A 225 18.30 4.10 6.18
N VAL A 226 19.31 4.73 6.81
CA VAL A 226 19.16 6.00 7.53
C VAL A 226 18.60 7.08 6.61
N VAL A 227 19.23 7.30 5.45
CA VAL A 227 18.77 8.32 4.49
C VAL A 227 17.35 8.04 4.01
N PHE A 228 17.01 6.78 3.75
CA PHE A 228 15.69 6.38 3.31
C PHE A 228 14.62 6.72 4.36
N PHE A 229 14.81 6.26 5.61
CA PHE A 229 13.85 6.52 6.69
C PHE A 229 13.78 8.01 7.04
N ASP A 230 14.89 8.75 7.02
CA ASP A 230 14.91 10.20 7.21
C ASP A 230 14.04 10.92 6.19
N VAL A 231 14.10 10.51 4.91
CA VAL A 231 13.23 11.07 3.88
C VAL A 231 11.76 10.78 4.16
N ILE A 232 11.41 9.55 4.56
CA ILE A 232 10.01 9.21 4.88
C ILE A 232 9.51 10.01 6.07
N TYR A 233 10.29 10.11 7.16
CA TYR A 233 9.90 10.88 8.34
C TYR A 233 9.76 12.37 8.05
N ARG A 234 10.69 12.96 7.29
CA ARG A 234 10.55 14.36 6.86
C ARG A 234 9.27 14.60 6.08
N LEU A 235 8.93 13.72 5.13
CA LEU A 235 7.68 13.81 4.37
C LEU A 235 6.45 13.64 5.26
N PHE A 236 6.51 12.71 6.22
CA PHE A 236 5.45 12.50 7.21
C PHE A 236 5.22 13.76 8.06
N GLU A 237 6.29 14.38 8.55
CA GLU A 237 6.24 15.57 9.41
C GLU A 237 5.75 16.83 8.69
N LEU A 238 5.77 16.88 7.35
CA LEU A 238 5.13 17.98 6.58
C LEU A 238 3.64 18.13 6.90
N SER A 239 3.00 17.07 7.40
CA SER A 239 1.60 17.12 7.87
C SER A 239 1.42 17.86 9.21
N GLY A 240 2.51 18.14 9.92
CA GLY A 240 2.50 18.64 11.29
C GLY A 240 2.18 17.58 12.34
N VAL A 241 2.08 16.30 11.97
CA VAL A 241 2.03 15.17 12.91
C VAL A 241 3.46 14.81 13.33
N PRO A 242 3.80 14.84 14.62
CA PRO A 242 5.16 14.51 15.08
C PRO A 242 5.54 13.06 14.75
N GLU A 243 6.76 12.82 14.26
CA GLU A 243 7.24 11.47 13.91
C GLU A 243 7.17 10.46 15.07
N ILE A 244 7.28 10.96 16.31
CA ILE A 244 7.21 10.16 17.53
C ILE A 244 5.91 9.36 17.62
N TYR A 245 4.80 9.85 17.03
CA TYR A 245 3.54 9.11 17.00
C TYR A 245 3.66 7.83 16.16
N ALA A 246 4.28 7.92 14.98
CA ALA A 246 4.52 6.75 14.12
C ALA A 246 5.54 5.80 14.76
N GLN A 247 6.56 6.33 15.43
CA GLN A 247 7.55 5.52 16.15
C GLN A 247 6.92 4.74 17.31
N TYR A 248 6.04 5.35 18.10
CA TYR A 248 5.28 4.66 19.15
C TYR A 248 4.33 3.60 18.58
N GLY A 249 3.62 3.91 17.48
CA GLY A 249 2.75 2.93 16.83
C GLY A 249 3.53 1.72 16.29
N ASN A 250 4.71 1.94 15.71
CA ASN A 250 5.61 0.88 15.29
C ASN A 250 6.07 0.01 16.48
N ARG A 251 6.34 0.61 17.65
CA ARG A 251 6.68 -0.14 18.87
C ARG A 251 5.50 -1.00 19.32
N LEU A 252 4.30 -0.44 19.39
CA LEU A 252 3.08 -1.17 19.79
C LEU A 252 2.72 -2.30 18.82
N MET A 253 3.07 -2.18 17.55
CA MET A 253 2.87 -3.23 16.56
C MET A 253 3.73 -4.48 16.85
N ARG A 254 4.94 -4.31 17.38
CA ARG A 254 5.93 -5.38 17.59
C ARG A 254 5.85 -5.98 18.99
N PHE A 255 4.75 -6.64 19.29
CA PHE A 255 4.45 -7.16 20.63
C PHE A 255 5.30 -8.37 21.09
N TRP A 256 6.17 -8.90 20.23
CA TRP A 256 7.06 -10.03 20.50
C TRP A 256 8.52 -9.63 20.75
N LEU A 257 8.82 -8.33 20.74
CA LEU A 257 10.13 -7.75 21.11
C LEU A 257 10.01 -7.05 22.46
#